data_AF-A0A976DN00-F1
#
_entry.id   AF-A0A976DN00-F1
#
_cell.length_a   1.000
_cell.length_b   1.000
_cell.length_c   1.000
_cell.angle_alpha   90.00
_cell.angle_beta   90.00
_cell.angle_gamma   90.00
#
_symmetry.space_group_name_H-M   'P 1'
#
loop_
_entity.id
_entity.type
_entity.pdbx_description
1 polymer ?
#
loop_
_entity_poly.entity_id
_entity_poly.type
_entity_poly.pdbx_seq_one_letter_code
_entity_poly.pdbx_strand_id
1 'polypeptide(L)'
;MTRLEEGRPVAAQWWLRRAFQHAKTEEERAALRLAYQRSEDANPLTLSFGFNVAPSSNINNGTNQADFWLGDIQLIFGPGSRALSGTEVSGYIDMAYRLSGGPRHDTNLNLWLYGRSYRLSSESQATVPDVSGSDYA
;
A
#
# COMPACT_ATOMS: atom_id res chain seq x y z
N MET A 1 25.05 -13.31 19.29
CA MET A 1 24.47 -14.04 18.15
C MET A 1 23.63 -13.06 17.36
N THR A 2 23.84 -12.92 16.05
CA THR A 2 23.06 -12.01 15.19
C THR A 2 21.78 -12.71 14.69
N ARG A 3 20.72 -11.96 14.34
CA ARG A 3 19.47 -12.59 13.83
C ARG A 3 19.67 -13.37 12.52
N LEU A 4 20.72 -13.07 11.77
CA LEU A 4 21.13 -13.84 10.61
C LEU A 4 21.64 -15.24 11.01
N GLU A 5 22.45 -15.33 12.08
CA GLU A 5 22.93 -16.59 12.66
C GLU A 5 21.79 -17.45 13.23
N GLU A 6 20.66 -16.84 13.59
CA GLU A 6 19.44 -17.51 14.03
C GLU A 6 18.52 -17.95 12.87
N GLY A 7 18.95 -17.78 11.61
CA GLY A 7 18.15 -18.12 10.43
C GLY A 7 16.97 -17.17 10.18
N ARG A 8 17.05 -15.92 10.66
CA ARG A 8 15.98 -14.91 10.57
C ARG A 8 16.43 -13.68 9.74
N PRO A 9 16.68 -13.84 8.43
CA PRO A 9 17.27 -12.79 7.61
C PRO A 9 16.38 -11.54 7.48
N VAL A 10 15.06 -11.68 7.38
CA VAL A 10 14.12 -10.54 7.35
C VAL A 10 14.24 -9.68 8.61
N ALA A 11 14.31 -10.34 9.78
CA ALA A 11 14.45 -9.65 11.05
C ALA A 11 15.83 -8.99 11.17
N ALA A 12 16.89 -9.62 10.67
CA ALA A 12 18.22 -9.03 10.60
C ALA A 12 18.23 -7.76 9.73
N GLN A 13 17.67 -7.83 8.53
CA GLN A 13 17.53 -6.68 7.62
C GLN A 13 16.79 -5.51 8.28
N TRP A 14 15.68 -5.78 8.98
CA TRP A 14 14.93 -4.75 9.71
C TRP A 14 15.81 -3.99 10.71
N TRP A 15 16.55 -4.70 11.57
CA TRP A 15 17.42 -4.06 12.56
C TRP A 15 18.65 -3.41 11.94
N LEU A 16 19.19 -3.95 10.86
CA LEU A 16 20.30 -3.33 10.14
C LEU A 16 19.88 -1.99 9.52
N ARG A 17 18.67 -1.88 8.97
CA ARG A 17 18.13 -0.58 8.51
C ARG A 17 17.98 0.41 9.67
N ARG A 18 17.47 -0.05 10.82
CA ARG A 18 17.34 0.79 12.02
C ARG A 18 18.70 1.24 12.55
N ALA A 19 19.67 0.32 12.63
CA ALA A 19 21.03 0.62 13.08
C ALA A 19 21.73 1.61 12.13
N PHE A 20 21.51 1.49 10.81
CA PHE A 20 22.07 2.40 9.82
C PHE A 20 21.64 3.86 10.05
N GLN A 21 20.38 4.09 10.46
CA GLN A 21 19.88 5.43 10.82
C GLN A 21 20.53 6.02 12.08
N HIS A 22 21.16 5.18 12.92
CA HIS A 22 21.83 5.58 14.14
C HIS A 22 23.37 5.53 14.05
N ALA A 23 23.92 5.15 12.90
CA ALA A 23 25.36 5.10 12.67
C ALA A 23 25.97 6.51 12.62
N LYS A 24 27.05 6.70 13.38
CA LYS A 24 27.71 7.99 13.60
C LYS A 24 28.91 8.21 12.70
N THR A 25 29.55 7.13 12.24
CA THR A 25 30.73 7.19 11.35
C THR A 25 30.50 6.47 10.04
N GLU A 26 31.33 6.77 9.04
CA GLU A 26 31.25 6.09 7.74
C GLU A 26 31.73 4.64 7.83
N GLU A 27 32.66 4.33 8.73
CA GLU A 27 33.12 2.97 9.01
C GLU A 27 31.97 2.10 9.57
N GLU A 28 31.18 2.64 10.50
CA GLU A 28 29.98 1.98 11.03
C GLU A 28 28.95 1.74 9.92
N ARG A 29 28.72 2.74 9.05
CA ARG A 29 27.82 2.61 7.89
C ARG A 29 28.31 1.56 6.90
N ALA A 30 29.60 1.50 6.63
CA ALA A 30 30.19 0.50 5.74
C ALA A 30 30.04 -0.91 6.30
N ALA A 31 30.30 -1.11 7.60
CA ALA A 31 30.09 -2.39 8.27
C ALA A 31 28.62 -2.84 8.23
N LEU A 32 27.68 -1.92 8.46
CA LEU A 32 26.24 -2.19 8.39
C LEU A 32 25.79 -2.52 6.95
N ARG A 33 26.33 -1.83 5.93
CA ARG A 33 26.08 -2.16 4.51
C ARG A 33 26.52 -3.58 4.17
N LEU A 34 27.73 -3.97 4.57
CA LEU A 34 28.24 -5.33 4.35
C LEU A 34 27.44 -6.40 5.11
N ALA A 35 26.98 -6.10 6.33
CA ALA A 35 26.10 -6.99 7.08
C ALA A 35 24.71 -7.12 6.41
N TYR A 36 24.19 -6.03 5.86
CA TYR A 36 22.92 -6.01 5.15
C TYR A 36 22.99 -6.82 3.86
N GLN A 37 24.03 -6.64 3.04
CA GLN A 37 24.27 -7.42 1.81
C GLN A 37 24.32 -8.92 2.08
N ARG A 38 25.10 -9.36 3.09
CA ARG A 38 25.14 -10.77 3.50
C ARG A 38 23.77 -11.30 3.92
N SER A 39 22.95 -10.47 4.56
CA SER A 39 21.60 -10.84 4.94
C SER A 39 20.64 -10.88 3.75
N GLU A 40 20.87 -10.12 2.68
CA GLU A 40 20.10 -10.21 1.42
C GLU A 40 20.43 -11.48 0.65
N ASP A 41 21.72 -11.84 0.54
CA ASP A 41 22.14 -13.06 -0.16
C ASP A 41 21.54 -14.33 0.48
N ALA A 42 21.40 -14.32 1.81
CA ALA A 42 20.82 -15.41 2.59
C ALA A 42 19.28 -15.37 2.68
N ASN A 43 18.64 -14.28 2.24
CA ASN A 43 17.19 -14.14 2.34
C ASN A 43 16.50 -14.62 1.05
N PRO A 44 15.76 -15.75 1.07
CA PRO A 44 14.97 -16.14 -0.09
C PRO A 44 13.74 -15.25 -0.29
N LEU A 45 13.37 -14.42 0.69
CA LEU A 45 12.15 -13.62 0.71
C LEU A 45 12.43 -12.13 0.51
N THR A 46 11.94 -11.57 -0.58
CA THR A 46 11.81 -10.12 -0.79
C THR A 46 10.39 -9.69 -0.44
N LEU A 47 10.27 -8.62 0.35
CA LEU A 47 8.98 -8.04 0.75
C LEU A 47 9.02 -6.52 0.57
N SER A 48 8.08 -6.01 -0.22
CA SER A 48 7.77 -4.60 -0.37
C SER A 48 6.31 -4.36 0.01
N PHE A 49 6.02 -3.25 0.67
CA PHE A 49 4.66 -2.85 0.98
C PHE A 49 4.55 -1.34 0.98
N GLY A 50 3.35 -0.85 0.69
CA GLY A 50 3.03 0.56 0.74
C GLY A 50 1.65 0.78 1.34
N PHE A 51 1.47 1.93 1.97
CA PHE A 51 0.17 2.41 2.43
C PHE A 51 -0.01 3.87 1.98
N ASN A 52 -1.24 4.24 1.67
CA ASN A 52 -1.62 5.58 1.28
C ASN A 52 -2.91 5.98 1.99
N VAL A 53 -2.98 7.24 2.43
CA VAL A 53 -4.18 7.85 3.01
C VAL A 53 -4.36 9.19 2.35
N ALA A 54 -5.42 9.34 1.55
CA ALA A 54 -5.62 10.53 0.75
C ALA A 54 -7.09 10.99 0.78
N PRO A 55 -7.36 12.31 0.88
CA PRO A 55 -8.71 12.82 0.66
C PRO A 55 -9.13 12.58 -0.80
N SER A 56 -10.40 12.28 -1.01
CA SER A 56 -11.03 12.20 -2.33
C SER A 56 -12.33 12.98 -2.33
N SER A 57 -12.57 13.76 -3.38
CA SER A 57 -13.86 14.44 -3.59
C SER A 57 -14.87 13.59 -4.35
N ASN A 58 -14.48 12.40 -4.81
CA ASN A 58 -15.32 11.55 -5.64
C ASN A 58 -15.02 10.05 -5.44
N ILE A 59 -15.42 9.50 -4.29
CA ILE A 59 -15.19 8.07 -3.95
C ILE A 59 -16.07 7.12 -4.74
N ASN A 60 -17.25 7.58 -5.18
CA ASN A 60 -18.27 6.77 -5.87
C ASN A 60 -18.24 6.94 -7.39
N ASN A 61 -17.27 7.69 -7.93
CA ASN A 61 -17.24 8.11 -9.34
C ASN A 61 -18.55 8.76 -9.82
N GLY A 62 -19.22 9.50 -8.93
CA GLY A 62 -20.46 10.22 -9.22
C GLY A 62 -20.24 11.47 -10.05
N THR A 63 -21.34 12.07 -10.51
CA THR A 63 -21.33 13.33 -11.27
C THR A 63 -21.15 14.55 -10.35
N ASN A 64 -20.49 15.59 -10.85
CA ASN A 64 -20.43 16.89 -10.19
C ASN A 64 -21.69 17.74 -10.45
N GLN A 65 -22.57 17.30 -11.36
CA GLN A 65 -23.79 18.00 -11.72
C GLN A 65 -24.94 17.60 -10.79
N ALA A 66 -25.80 18.57 -10.45
CA ALA A 66 -27.03 18.27 -9.70
C ALA A 66 -28.15 17.79 -10.63
N ASP A 67 -28.12 18.23 -11.88
CA ASP A 67 -29.15 18.01 -12.88
C ASP A 67 -28.57 17.96 -14.30
N PHE A 68 -29.39 17.50 -15.23
CA PHE A 68 -29.11 17.44 -16.65
C PHE A 68 -30.36 17.81 -17.44
N TRP A 69 -30.20 18.58 -18.51
CA TRP A 69 -31.30 18.98 -19.40
C TRP A 69 -31.30 18.12 -20.67
N LEU A 70 -32.43 17.49 -20.96
CA LEU A 70 -32.70 16.78 -22.21
C LEU A 70 -33.80 17.52 -22.98
N GLY A 71 -33.39 18.43 -23.86
CA GLY A 71 -34.32 19.40 -24.46
C GLY A 71 -34.94 20.25 -23.35
N ASP A 72 -36.27 20.24 -23.25
CA ASP A 72 -37.03 21.00 -22.25
C ASP A 72 -37.30 20.22 -20.94
N ILE A 73 -36.72 19.02 -20.79
CA ILE A 73 -36.90 18.17 -19.59
C ILE A 73 -35.67 18.28 -18.68
N GLN A 74 -35.88 18.64 -17.42
CA GLN A 74 -34.85 18.63 -16.37
C GLN A 74 -34.86 17.29 -15.62
N LEU A 75 -33.72 16.60 -15.64
CA LEU A 75 -33.48 15.37 -14.88
C LEU A 75 -32.61 15.70 -13.66
N ILE A 76 -33.09 15.41 -12.46
CA ILE A 76 -32.36 15.66 -11.21
C ILE A 76 -31.65 14.38 -10.77
N PHE A 77 -30.35 14.48 -10.48
CA PHE A 77 -29.59 13.36 -9.95
C PHE A 77 -29.83 13.17 -8.46
N GLY A 78 -30.08 11.92 -8.06
CA GLY A 78 -30.21 11.57 -6.66
C GLY A 78 -28.87 11.72 -5.90
N PRO A 79 -28.91 11.87 -4.56
CA PRO A 79 -27.73 11.96 -3.70
C PRO A 79 -26.60 10.98 -3.99
N GLY A 80 -26.91 9.69 -4.15
CA GLY A 80 -25.91 8.64 -4.39
C GLY A 80 -25.30 8.63 -5.79
N SER A 81 -25.88 9.39 -6.73
CA SER A 81 -25.35 9.56 -8.10
C SER A 81 -24.40 10.75 -8.21
N ARG A 82 -24.40 11.65 -7.22
CA ARG A 82 -23.49 12.79 -7.16
C ARG A 82 -22.17 12.38 -6.51
N ALA A 83 -21.09 13.09 -6.83
CA ALA A 83 -19.77 12.85 -6.27
C ALA A 83 -19.80 12.95 -4.74
N LEU A 84 -19.37 11.88 -4.06
CA LEU A 84 -19.26 11.80 -2.61
C LEU A 84 -17.81 12.01 -2.19
N SER A 85 -17.61 12.86 -1.18
CA SER A 85 -16.30 13.13 -0.62
C SER A 85 -15.97 12.19 0.54
N GLY A 86 -14.68 11.98 0.78
CA GLY A 86 -14.20 11.10 1.83
C GLY A 86 -12.69 10.99 1.87
N THR A 87 -12.22 9.92 2.52
CA THR A 87 -10.81 9.53 2.59
C THR A 87 -10.65 8.13 2.02
N GLU A 88 -9.75 7.98 1.06
CA GLU A 88 -9.27 6.68 0.60
C GLU A 88 -8.14 6.21 1.51
N VAL A 89 -8.21 4.95 1.92
CA VAL A 89 -7.10 4.22 2.52
C VAL A 89 -6.76 3.07 1.59
N SER A 90 -5.54 3.05 1.06
CA SER A 90 -5.09 1.99 0.16
C SER A 90 -3.73 1.46 0.56
N GLY A 91 -3.42 0.25 0.10
CA GLY A 91 -2.14 -0.38 0.36
C GLY A 91 -1.88 -1.55 -0.56
N TYR A 92 -0.61 -1.94 -0.63
CA TYR A 92 -0.17 -3.10 -1.40
C TYR A 92 0.89 -3.89 -0.64
N ILE A 93 1.00 -5.16 -1.01
CA ILE A 93 2.08 -6.07 -0.63
C ILE A 93 2.59 -6.70 -1.91
N ASP A 94 3.89 -6.56 -2.16
CA ASP A 94 4.62 -7.25 -3.22
C ASP A 94 5.64 -8.16 -2.55
N MET A 95 5.55 -9.45 -2.83
CA MET A 95 6.37 -10.47 -2.21
C MET A 95 6.92 -11.41 -3.27
N ALA A 96 8.23 -11.67 -3.20
CA ALA A 96 8.89 -12.65 -4.03
C ALA A 96 9.66 -13.64 -3.15
N TYR A 97 9.42 -14.93 -3.34
CA TYR A 97 10.13 -16.00 -2.65
C TYR A 97 10.93 -16.84 -3.65
N ARG A 98 12.25 -16.88 -3.49
CA ARG A 98 13.16 -17.67 -4.32
C ARG A 98 13.00 -19.15 -3.98
N LEU A 99 12.46 -19.91 -4.92
CA LEU A 99 12.30 -21.36 -4.84
C LEU A 99 13.61 -22.08 -5.17
N SER A 100 14.31 -21.61 -6.20
CA SER A 100 15.63 -22.13 -6.59
C SER A 100 16.40 -21.08 -7.39
N GLY A 101 17.73 -21.14 -7.33
CA GLY A 101 18.62 -20.27 -8.09
C GLY A 101 19.98 -20.91 -8.35
N GLY A 102 20.56 -20.63 -9.50
CA GLY A 102 21.88 -21.10 -9.91
C GLY A 102 22.39 -20.39 -11.17
N PRO A 103 23.55 -20.79 -11.72
CA PRO A 103 24.19 -20.05 -12.83
C PRO A 103 23.35 -19.97 -14.12
N ARG A 104 22.33 -20.81 -14.26
CA ARG A 104 21.49 -20.93 -15.46
C ARG A 104 19.98 -20.87 -15.17
N HIS A 105 19.57 -20.68 -13.92
CA HIS A 105 18.15 -20.63 -13.56
C HIS A 105 17.92 -19.73 -12.36
N ASP A 106 16.75 -19.10 -12.33
CA ASP A 106 16.20 -18.43 -11.18
C ASP A 106 14.70 -18.66 -11.20
N THR A 107 14.15 -19.20 -10.12
CA THR A 107 12.73 -19.57 -10.01
C THR A 107 12.17 -18.93 -8.77
N ASN A 108 11.19 -18.04 -8.96
CA ASN A 108 10.59 -17.25 -7.90
C ASN A 108 9.07 -17.46 -7.87
N LEU A 109 8.51 -17.57 -6.67
CA LEU A 109 7.07 -17.45 -6.42
C LEU A 109 6.78 -15.99 -6.07
N ASN A 110 5.96 -15.34 -6.90
CA ASN A 110 5.59 -13.94 -6.70
C ASN A 110 4.13 -13.84 -6.24
N LEU A 111 3.88 -12.98 -5.26
CA LEU A 111 2.56 -12.62 -4.78
C LEU A 111 2.44 -11.09 -4.78
N TRP A 112 1.41 -10.59 -5.46
CA TRP A 112 1.03 -9.19 -5.42
C TRP A 112 -0.40 -9.08 -4.87
N LEU A 113 -0.55 -8.31 -3.79
CA LEU A 113 -1.83 -8.01 -3.16
C LEU A 113 -2.03 -6.50 -3.16
N TYR A 114 -3.22 -6.05 -3.52
CA TYR A 114 -3.63 -4.66 -3.41
C TYR A 114 -5.02 -4.60 -2.76
N GLY A 115 -5.20 -3.62 -1.90
CA GLY A 115 -6.48 -3.35 -1.26
C GLY A 115 -6.67 -1.86 -1.07
N ARG A 116 -7.93 -1.44 -1.13
CA ARG A 116 -8.36 -0.08 -0.81
C ARG A 116 -9.69 -0.12 -0.10
N SER A 117 -10.00 0.96 0.61
CA SER A 117 -11.27 1.17 1.28
C SER A 117 -11.49 2.67 1.45
N TYR A 118 -12.72 3.06 1.76
CA TYR A 118 -13.11 4.44 1.88
C TYR A 118 -13.76 4.72 3.23
N ARG A 119 -13.66 5.97 3.65
CA ARG A 119 -14.49 6.54 4.72
C ARG A 119 -15.17 7.78 4.16
N LEU A 120 -16.50 7.80 4.14
CA LEU A 120 -17.25 8.99 3.74
C LEU A 120 -16.95 10.15 4.69
N SER A 121 -16.91 11.36 4.15
CA SER A 121 -16.96 12.58 4.96
C SER A 121 -18.30 12.64 5.70
N SER A 122 -18.37 13.40 6.80
CA SER A 122 -19.62 13.58 7.54
C SER A 122 -20.73 14.19 6.66
N GLU A 123 -20.37 15.08 5.73
CA GLU A 123 -21.29 15.68 4.78
C GLU A 123 -21.87 14.64 3.80
N SER A 124 -21.00 13.82 3.21
CA SER A 124 -21.46 12.76 2.29
C SER A 124 -22.26 11.68 3.02
N GLN A 125 -21.85 11.28 4.24
CA GLN A 125 -22.60 10.31 5.05
C GLN A 125 -24.00 10.84 5.43
N ALA A 126 -24.14 12.14 5.72
CA ALA A 126 -25.44 12.73 6.00
C ALA A 126 -26.37 12.73 4.77
N THR A 127 -25.80 12.75 3.56
CA THR A 127 -26.55 12.76 2.30
C THR A 127 -26.95 11.34 1.86
N VAL A 128 -26.16 10.33 2.22
CA VAL A 128 -26.42 8.91 1.93
C VAL A 128 -26.26 8.05 3.21
N PRO A 129 -27.20 8.14 4.17
CA PRO A 129 -27.03 7.55 5.51
C PRO A 129 -26.91 6.03 5.50
N ASP A 130 -27.50 5.37 4.51
CA ASP A 130 -27.54 3.91 4.39
C ASP A 130 -26.34 3.32 3.62
N VAL A 131 -25.41 4.16 3.17
CA VAL A 131 -24.22 3.76 2.41
C VAL A 131 -22.97 3.91 3.26
N SER A 132 -22.04 2.98 3.10
CA SER A 132 -20.74 2.92 3.77
C SER A 132 -19.60 3.01 2.75
N GLY A 133 -18.41 3.37 3.21
CA GLY A 133 -17.25 3.43 2.32
C GLY A 133 -16.81 2.08 1.77
N SER A 134 -17.17 0.97 2.44
CA SER A 134 -16.97 -0.38 1.93
C SER A 134 -17.82 -0.71 0.70
N ASP A 135 -18.92 0.01 0.46
CA ASP A 135 -19.76 -0.19 -0.74
C ASP A 135 -19.05 0.30 -2.02
N TYR A 136 -17.91 0.99 -1.87
CA TYR A 136 -17.09 1.52 -2.97
C TYR A 136 -15.68 0.92 -3.04
N ALA A 137 -15.32 0.00 -2.14
CA ALA A 137 -13.98 -0.54 -1.98
C ALA A 137 -13.57 -1.49 -3.12
#